data_AF-A0A512UG67-F1
#
_entry.id   AF-A0A512UG67-F1
#
_cell.length_a   1.000
_cell.length_b   1.000
_cell.length_c   1.000
_cell.angle_alpha   90.00
_cell.angle_beta   90.00
_cell.angle_gamma   90.00
#
_symmetry.space_group_name_H-M   'P 1'
#
loop_
_entity.id
_entity.type
_entity.pdbx_description
1 polymer ?
#
loop_
_entity_poly.entity_id
_entity_poly.type
_entity_poly.pdbx_seq_one_letter_code
_entity_poly.pdbx_strand_id
1 'polypeptide(L)'
;MIHSLFAFATFLSMALAIWERPVNVNACESLQIIGKGPTASFYKTPLNDQSFKTDPDFNSTGYQKFGFLKTITGINDINFSSGSPPGDVTEGDIYGYRITQSNFSMDITGYFFPPQTGKYRFTMEVADGAFF
;
A
#
# COMPACT_ATOMS: atom_id res chain seq x y z
N MET A 1 -7.95 -69.60 17.40
CA MET A 1 -6.83 -68.78 17.91
C MET A 1 -6.11 -68.21 16.69
N ILE A 2 -6.52 -67.02 16.24
CA ILE A 2 -5.90 -65.70 16.47
C ILE A 2 -4.88 -65.34 15.37
N HIS A 3 -5.24 -64.26 14.65
CA HIS A 3 -4.42 -63.31 13.89
C HIS A 3 -3.55 -63.85 12.74
N SER A 4 -3.75 -63.41 11.49
CA SER A 4 -3.24 -62.10 11.08
C SER A 4 -3.91 -61.62 9.78
N LEU A 5 -4.72 -60.56 9.88
CA LEU A 5 -5.11 -59.74 8.74
C LEU A 5 -3.95 -58.76 8.49
N PHE A 6 -3.21 -58.96 7.40
CA PHE A 6 -2.25 -57.97 6.95
C PHE A 6 -3.01 -56.79 6.32
N ALA A 7 -2.97 -55.66 7.05
CA ALA A 7 -3.49 -54.39 6.62
C ALA A 7 -2.67 -53.86 5.43
N PHE A 8 -3.34 -53.56 4.32
CA PHE A 8 -2.80 -52.68 3.29
C PHE A 8 -3.75 -51.48 3.18
N ALA A 9 -3.63 -50.55 4.13
CA ALA A 9 -4.29 -49.26 4.05
C ALA A 9 -3.54 -48.41 3.02
N THR A 10 -4.06 -48.38 1.80
CA THR A 10 -3.68 -47.41 0.78
C THR A 10 -4.02 -46.00 1.30
N PHE A 11 -3.01 -45.28 1.80
CA PHE A 11 -3.10 -43.85 2.03
C PHE A 11 -3.18 -43.15 0.67
N LEU A 12 -4.39 -42.98 0.16
CA LEU A 12 -4.68 -42.08 -0.96
C LEU A 12 -4.61 -40.66 -0.40
N SER A 13 -3.43 -40.02 -0.47
CA SER A 13 -3.29 -38.60 -0.17
C SER A 13 -4.12 -37.80 -1.17
N MET A 14 -5.32 -37.36 -0.74
CA MET A 14 -6.08 -36.33 -1.43
C MET A 14 -5.25 -35.04 -1.37
N ALA A 15 -4.45 -34.80 -2.40
CA ALA A 15 -3.96 -33.46 -2.68
C ALA A 15 -5.19 -32.63 -3.04
N LEU A 16 -5.71 -31.86 -2.07
CA LEU A 16 -6.59 -30.75 -2.37
C LEU A 16 -5.74 -29.76 -3.19
N ALA A 17 -5.77 -29.91 -4.51
CA ALA A 17 -5.42 -28.82 -5.40
C ALA A 17 -6.45 -27.74 -5.14
N ILE A 18 -6.13 -26.81 -4.24
CA ILE A 18 -6.87 -25.58 -4.07
C ILE A 18 -6.83 -24.93 -5.46
N TRP A 19 -7.96 -24.99 -6.17
CA TRP A 19 -8.17 -24.25 -7.41
C TRP A 19 -8.21 -22.77 -7.04
N GLU A 20 -7.02 -22.18 -6.89
CA GLU A 20 -6.91 -20.74 -6.80
C GLU A 20 -7.24 -20.20 -8.18
N ARG A 21 -8.43 -19.60 -8.31
CA ARG A 21 -8.77 -18.86 -9.52
C ARG A 21 -7.71 -17.77 -9.69
N PRO A 22 -7.01 -17.68 -10.82
CA PRO A 22 -6.10 -16.58 -11.06
C PRO A 22 -6.93 -15.30 -11.00
N VAL A 23 -6.63 -14.44 -10.02
CA VAL A 23 -7.14 -13.07 -10.03
C VAL A 23 -6.47 -12.42 -11.23
N ASN A 24 -7.27 -12.03 -12.22
CA ASN A 24 -6.79 -11.19 -13.30
C ASN A 24 -6.56 -9.80 -12.68
N VAL A 25 -5.34 -9.57 -12.20
CA VAL A 25 -4.87 -8.23 -11.90
C VAL A 25 -4.63 -7.55 -13.26
N ASN A 26 -5.12 -6.32 -13.43
CA ASN A 26 -4.84 -5.50 -14.61
C ASN A 26 -3.36 -5.08 -14.61
N ALA A 27 -2.46 -6.04 -14.78
CA ALA A 27 -1.04 -5.84 -14.87
C ALA A 27 -0.68 -5.21 -16.22
N CYS A 28 0.42 -4.47 -16.25
CA CYS A 28 0.99 -3.98 -17.49
C CYS A 28 1.82 -5.10 -18.14
N GLU A 29 1.50 -5.50 -19.37
CA GLU A 29 2.15 -6.61 -20.09
C GLU A 29 3.60 -6.31 -20.50
N SER A 30 3.96 -5.03 -20.60
CA SER A 30 5.31 -4.59 -20.92
C SER A 30 5.61 -3.31 -20.14
N LEU A 31 6.56 -3.41 -19.21
CA LEU A 31 7.11 -2.28 -18.48
C LEU A 31 8.57 -2.12 -18.89
N GLN A 32 8.87 -1.05 -19.61
CA GLN A 32 10.24 -0.57 -19.66
C GLN A 32 10.57 0.00 -18.27
N ILE A 33 11.54 -0.57 -17.59
CA ILE A 33 12.00 -0.07 -16.29
C ILE A 33 12.80 1.21 -16.54
N ILE A 34 12.16 2.36 -16.38
CA ILE A 34 12.76 3.69 -16.57
C ILE A 34 13.38 4.28 -15.30
N GLY A 35 13.18 3.64 -14.14
CA GLY A 35 13.67 4.08 -12.85
C GLY A 35 13.35 3.07 -11.73
N LYS A 36 13.92 3.30 -10.54
CA LYS A 36 13.61 2.54 -9.31
C LYS A 36 12.86 3.44 -8.34
N GLY A 37 11.97 2.85 -7.54
CA GLY A 37 11.22 3.54 -6.49
C GLY A 37 9.94 4.23 -6.99
N PRO A 38 8.90 4.33 -6.16
CA PRO A 38 7.68 5.06 -6.50
C PRO A 38 7.91 6.58 -6.48
N THR A 39 6.86 7.28 -6.87
CA THR A 39 6.76 8.74 -6.82
C THR A 39 5.76 9.14 -5.73
N ALA A 40 6.11 10.12 -4.89
CA ALA A 40 5.19 10.74 -3.96
C ALA A 40 4.86 12.17 -4.40
N SER A 41 3.58 12.49 -4.52
CA SER A 41 3.08 13.85 -4.74
C SER A 41 2.40 14.35 -3.48
N PHE A 42 2.87 15.48 -2.97
CA PHE A 42 2.36 16.14 -1.78
C PHE A 42 1.37 17.24 -2.15
N TYR A 43 0.31 17.34 -1.34
CA TYR A 43 -0.74 18.34 -1.45
C TYR A 43 -0.92 19.03 -0.11
N LYS A 44 -1.30 20.30 -0.15
CA LYS A 44 -1.70 21.04 1.04
C LYS A 44 -2.91 20.36 1.66
N THR A 45 -2.97 20.34 2.98
CA THR A 45 -4.20 19.98 3.70
C THR A 45 -4.32 20.96 4.85
N PRO A 46 -5.43 21.69 5.00
CA PRO A 46 -5.64 22.55 6.16
C PRO A 46 -5.58 21.73 7.45
N LEU A 47 -4.98 22.29 8.50
CA LEU A 47 -4.99 21.67 9.81
C LEU A 47 -6.44 21.44 10.28
N ASN A 48 -6.72 20.24 10.78
CA ASN A 48 -8.06 19.79 11.20
C ASN A 48 -9.11 19.72 10.09
N ASP A 49 -8.72 19.73 8.81
CA ASP A 49 -9.68 19.42 7.74
C ASP A 49 -10.30 18.03 7.95
N GLN A 50 -11.61 17.94 7.72
CA GLN A 50 -12.36 16.70 7.84
C GLN A 50 -13.09 16.35 6.55
N SER A 51 -12.63 16.88 5.40
CA SER A 51 -13.25 16.60 4.10
C SER A 51 -13.30 15.10 3.82
N PHE A 52 -12.33 14.32 4.30
CA PHE A 52 -12.32 12.85 4.18
C PHE A 52 -13.57 12.15 4.75
N LYS A 53 -14.33 12.81 5.63
CA LYS A 53 -15.57 12.26 6.21
C LYS A 53 -16.80 12.49 5.34
N THR A 54 -16.80 13.53 4.51
CA THR A 54 -17.99 14.01 3.78
C THR A 54 -17.83 13.93 2.28
N ASP A 55 -16.60 13.97 1.78
CA ASP A 55 -16.25 13.91 0.37
C ASP A 55 -16.00 12.44 -0.02
N PRO A 56 -16.92 11.78 -0.76
CA PRO A 56 -16.80 10.38 -1.12
C PRO A 56 -15.59 10.12 -2.05
N ASP A 57 -15.12 11.15 -2.73
CA ASP A 57 -13.99 11.08 -3.66
C ASP A 57 -12.70 11.56 -3.02
N PHE A 58 -12.67 11.80 -1.69
CA PHE A 58 -11.51 12.36 -1.02
C PHE A 58 -10.23 11.58 -1.33
N ASN A 59 -10.27 10.25 -1.20
CA ASN A 59 -9.10 9.38 -1.40
C ASN A 59 -8.70 9.19 -2.88
N SER A 60 -9.57 9.52 -3.83
CA SER A 60 -9.26 9.40 -5.26
C SER A 60 -8.76 10.73 -5.83
N THR A 61 -9.46 11.82 -5.56
CA THR A 61 -9.18 13.14 -6.16
C THR A 61 -9.47 14.32 -5.23
N GLY A 62 -10.36 14.17 -4.24
CA GLY A 62 -10.81 15.28 -3.40
C GLY A 62 -9.71 15.93 -2.56
N TYR A 63 -8.65 15.20 -2.20
CA TYR A 63 -7.48 15.79 -1.53
C TYR A 63 -6.75 16.86 -2.38
N GLN A 64 -6.87 16.79 -3.71
CA GLN A 64 -6.13 17.68 -4.62
C GLN A 64 -6.63 19.12 -4.58
N LYS A 65 -7.88 19.34 -4.14
CA LYS A 65 -8.55 20.66 -4.14
C LYS A 65 -7.82 21.73 -3.31
N PHE A 66 -7.02 21.30 -2.35
CA PHE A 66 -6.26 22.20 -1.47
C PHE A 66 -4.95 22.69 -2.10
N GLY A 67 -4.51 22.07 -3.18
CA GLY A 67 -3.38 22.52 -4.00
C GLY A 67 -2.14 21.64 -3.88
N PHE A 68 -1.51 21.41 -5.04
CA PHE A 68 -0.24 20.70 -5.16
C PHE A 68 0.92 21.45 -4.48
N LEU A 69 1.87 20.70 -3.92
CA LEU A 69 3.09 21.22 -3.31
C LEU A 69 4.33 20.78 -4.07
N LYS A 70 4.59 19.48 -4.11
CA LYS A 70 5.86 18.92 -4.58
C LYS A 70 5.70 17.46 -4.99
N THR A 71 6.47 17.06 -6.00
CA THR A 71 6.67 15.64 -6.35
C THR A 71 8.10 15.24 -6.04
N ILE A 72 8.25 14.09 -5.38
CA ILE A 72 9.53 13.41 -5.10
C ILE A 72 9.50 12.06 -5.82
N THR A 73 10.51 11.79 -6.63
CA THR A 73 10.63 10.54 -7.40
C THR A 73 11.76 9.68 -6.83
N GLY A 74 11.74 8.38 -7.12
CA GLY A 74 12.83 7.49 -6.75
C GLY A 74 12.94 7.20 -5.26
N ILE A 75 11.80 7.12 -4.57
CA ILE A 75 11.74 6.85 -3.15
C ILE A 75 12.22 5.42 -2.89
N ASN A 76 13.24 5.25 -2.04
CA ASN A 76 13.81 3.94 -1.75
C ASN A 76 13.19 3.27 -0.52
N ASP A 77 12.62 4.05 0.40
CA ASP A 77 11.87 3.59 1.56
C ASP A 77 10.58 4.40 1.66
N ILE A 78 9.44 3.72 1.54
CA ILE A 78 8.11 4.34 1.58
C ILE A 78 7.56 4.47 3.00
N ASN A 79 8.22 3.86 3.98
CA ASN A 79 7.79 3.96 5.36
C ASN A 79 8.38 5.25 5.95
N PHE A 80 7.56 6.00 6.65
CA PHE A 80 7.99 7.13 7.46
C PHE A 80 7.19 7.15 8.76
N SER A 81 7.77 7.74 9.79
CA SER A 81 7.12 7.98 11.07
C SER A 81 7.41 9.41 11.49
N SER A 82 6.36 10.17 11.74
CA SER A 82 6.42 11.55 12.18
C SER A 82 5.38 11.78 13.26
N GLY A 83 5.65 12.76 14.14
CA GLY A 83 4.72 13.13 15.19
C GLY A 83 4.63 14.64 15.31
N SER A 84 3.44 15.13 15.61
CA SER A 84 3.18 16.52 15.98
C SER A 84 2.30 16.55 17.23
N PRO A 85 2.50 17.52 18.14
CA PRO A 85 1.51 17.76 19.18
C PRO A 85 0.12 18.04 18.58
N PRO A 86 -0.97 17.63 19.25
CA PRO A 86 -2.32 17.87 18.73
C PRO A 86 -2.60 19.37 18.54
N GLY A 87 -3.04 19.74 17.33
CA GLY A 87 -3.40 21.12 16.99
C GLY A 87 -2.22 22.04 16.65
N ASP A 88 -0.98 21.54 16.67
CA ASP A 88 0.21 22.32 16.32
C ASP A 88 0.69 22.01 14.90
N VAL A 89 0.97 23.07 14.13
CA VAL A 89 1.63 22.93 12.83
C VAL A 89 3.11 22.62 13.06
N THR A 90 3.52 21.40 12.76
CA THR A 90 4.90 20.94 12.96
C THR A 90 5.56 20.61 11.63
N GLU A 91 6.70 21.24 11.38
CA GLU A 91 7.51 21.05 10.18
C GLU A 91 8.52 19.92 10.38
N GLY A 92 8.61 18.99 9.43
CA GLY A 92 9.59 17.91 9.40
C GLY A 92 9.96 17.55 7.97
N ASP A 93 10.82 16.54 7.80
CA ASP A 93 11.21 16.08 6.47
C ASP A 93 10.55 14.72 6.18
N ILE A 94 9.93 14.60 5.00
CA ILE A 94 9.45 13.33 4.46
C ILE A 94 10.07 13.17 3.06
N TYR A 95 10.80 12.08 2.84
CA TYR A 95 11.55 11.82 1.59
C TYR A 95 12.48 12.97 1.17
N GLY A 96 13.08 13.67 2.14
CA GLY A 96 13.96 14.82 1.90
C GLY A 96 13.25 16.13 1.53
N TYR A 97 11.91 16.16 1.62
CA TYR A 97 11.11 17.37 1.45
C TYR A 97 10.63 17.90 2.81
N ARG A 98 10.99 19.14 3.12
CA ARG A 98 10.52 19.86 4.31
C ARG A 98 9.04 20.23 4.14
N ILE A 99 8.18 19.72 5.02
CA ILE A 99 6.72 19.88 4.97
C ILE A 99 6.12 19.92 6.38
N THR A 100 4.94 20.50 6.51
CA THR A 100 4.06 20.39 7.69
C THR A 100 3.57 18.95 7.87
N GLN A 101 4.27 18.17 8.70
CA GLN A 101 3.95 16.76 8.98
C GLN A 101 2.63 16.57 9.73
N SER A 102 2.13 17.62 10.38
CA SER A 102 0.83 17.66 11.06
C SER A 102 -0.37 17.69 10.11
N ASN A 103 -0.19 18.11 8.86
CA ASN A 103 -1.28 18.36 7.93
C ASN A 103 -0.80 18.37 6.48
N PHE A 104 -0.93 17.22 5.82
CA PHE A 104 -0.68 17.07 4.39
C PHE A 104 -1.51 15.91 3.85
N SER A 105 -1.65 15.86 2.52
CA SER A 105 -2.09 14.67 1.81
C SER A 105 -0.98 14.25 0.85
N MET A 106 -0.83 12.94 0.67
CA MET A 106 0.22 12.36 -0.14
C MET A 106 -0.34 11.23 -1.00
N ASP A 107 -0.02 11.28 -2.28
CA ASP A 107 -0.28 10.21 -3.24
C ASP A 107 1.05 9.54 -3.57
N ILE A 108 1.17 8.24 -3.26
CA ILE A 108 2.32 7.42 -3.63
C ILE A 108 1.90 6.50 -4.79
N THR A 109 2.47 6.75 -5.97
CA THR A 109 2.17 5.98 -7.18
C THR A 109 3.42 5.30 -7.72
N GLY A 110 3.28 4.03 -8.13
CA GLY A 110 4.36 3.26 -8.74
C GLY A 110 3.89 1.88 -9.22
N TYR A 111 4.82 1.12 -9.79
CA TYR A 111 4.58 -0.24 -10.24
C TYR A 111 5.27 -1.24 -9.30
N PHE A 112 4.51 -2.19 -8.77
CA PHE A 112 5.07 -3.34 -8.05
C PHE A 112 5.50 -4.41 -9.05
N PHE A 113 6.80 -4.73 -9.07
CA PHE A 113 7.34 -5.80 -9.91
C PHE A 113 7.58 -7.06 -9.07
N PRO A 114 6.68 -8.06 -9.11
CA PRO A 114 6.80 -9.25 -8.28
C PRO A 114 8.03 -10.07 -8.71
N PRO A 115 8.96 -10.41 -7.79
CA PRO A 115 10.12 -11.23 -8.13
C PRO A 115 9.75 -12.68 -8.45
N GLN A 116 8.58 -13.14 -8.01
CA GLN A 116 8.09 -14.51 -8.18
C GLN A 116 6.57 -14.54 -8.38
N THR A 117 6.06 -15.54 -9.07
CA THR A 117 4.62 -15.80 -9.14
C THR A 117 4.10 -16.25 -7.77
N GLY A 118 3.00 -15.68 -7.30
CA GLY A 118 2.38 -16.09 -6.04
C GLY A 118 1.44 -15.04 -5.45
N LYS A 119 0.96 -15.30 -4.23
CA LYS A 119 0.15 -14.36 -3.47
C LYS A 119 1.03 -13.36 -2.74
N TYR A 120 0.70 -12.09 -2.88
CA TYR A 120 1.31 -10.99 -2.15
C TYR A 120 0.30 -10.38 -1.19
N ARG A 121 0.72 -10.11 0.04
CA ARG A 121 -0.07 -9.43 1.05
C ARG A 121 0.57 -8.10 1.36
N PHE A 122 -0.13 -7.01 1.06
CA PHE A 122 0.25 -5.66 1.43
C PHE A 122 -0.35 -5.33 2.79
N THR A 123 0.43 -4.68 3.64
CA THR A 123 0.03 -4.26 4.99
C THR A 123 0.42 -2.81 5.18
N MET A 124 -0.40 -2.08 5.92
CA MET A 124 -0.18 -0.67 6.19
C MET A 124 -0.64 -0.36 7.62
N GLU A 125 0.21 0.34 8.34
CA GLU A 125 -0.09 0.90 9.65
C GLU A 125 -0.17 2.42 9.48
N VAL A 126 -1.32 3.01 9.80
CA VAL A 126 -1.59 4.43 9.58
C VAL A 126 -2.15 5.11 10.81
N ALA A 127 -1.74 6.35 10.98
CA ALA A 127 -2.45 7.34 11.77
C ALA A 127 -3.25 8.24 10.81
N ASP A 128 -4.46 8.64 11.23
CA ASP A 128 -5.38 9.58 10.55
C ASP A 128 -6.05 9.12 9.24
N GLY A 129 -5.39 8.34 8.38
CA GLY A 129 -6.06 7.67 7.25
C GLY A 129 -5.17 7.36 6.05
N ALA A 130 -5.52 6.29 5.33
CA ALA A 130 -4.93 5.93 4.05
C ALA A 130 -5.83 4.94 3.27
N PHE A 131 -5.56 4.80 1.98
CA PHE A 131 -6.27 3.91 1.06
C PHE A 131 -5.31 3.38 -0.02
N PHE A 132 -5.59 2.17 -0.54
CA PHE A 132 -4.88 1.53 -1.66
C PHE A 132 -5.83 1.32 -2.83
#